data_AF-A0A8R2DL51-F1
#
_entry.id   AF-A0A8R2DL51-F1
#
_cell.length_a   1.000
_cell.length_b   1.000
_cell.length_c   1.000
_cell.angle_alpha   90.00
_cell.angle_beta   90.00
_cell.angle_gamma   90.00
#
_symmetry.space_group_name_H-M   'P 1'
#
loop_
_entity.id
_entity.type
_entity.pdbx_description
1 polymer ?
#
loop_
_entity_poly.entity_id
_entity_poly.type
_entity_poly.pdbx_seq_one_letter_code
_entity_poly.pdbx_strand_id
1 'polypeptide(L)'
;MATAADVRSIFENRLKENDVDFHPADLERTRDEKYLKRVLAHCEKDAKQAADMLWDILTWRKNVGASNINEDNIRMDYVKEGVFFPRGRDVDGSLLLVFKSKMHIKGQRDYDELKKIMIYWFDRVEREENGKKISMFFDMDGTGLSNMDMELIKYLITLFKCYYPYFLNYIIIYNMPWVLSAAFKVVKTLLPAKAVEKMKFVTKDTLKDIVAPEQALACWGGKDNYVFEFIPESRSSEHTPKKVTFAEQSENQHSLGEMLRIVPNDTIIFKTDNDEISGQFTITNMDESAISFKIRTTSPEKFRVRPSSGTLAAGMSQSVLIVVQPGFHLRTVTKDRFLVMSVQIPKTDMTSKDLADIWQSSPSSKIDEYRLKCQFPEKDLPKNGNLLDKVSEKDSLSNSLNTLQVHYELLNRDVKRMKIFQFLTLLFSGVSVVLGYLIYNSTSIEDRYCERM
;
A
#
# COMPACT_ATOMS: atom_id res chain seq x y z
N MET A 1 16.04 -8.11 36.57
CA MET A 1 15.07 -7.89 35.48
C MET A 1 15.35 -8.94 34.42
N ALA A 2 14.33 -9.40 33.70
CA ALA A 2 14.52 -10.26 32.54
C ALA A 2 15.32 -9.56 31.42
N THR A 3 15.89 -10.38 30.55
CA THR A 3 16.74 -10.02 29.41
C THR A 3 16.22 -10.65 28.12
N ALA A 4 16.76 -10.23 26.97
CA ALA A 4 16.50 -10.89 25.70
C ALA A 4 16.96 -12.37 25.70
N ALA A 5 18.03 -12.71 26.41
CA ALA A 5 18.53 -14.08 26.49
C ALA A 5 17.54 -15.02 27.21
N ASP A 6 16.87 -14.55 28.26
CA ASP A 6 15.85 -15.33 28.99
C ASP A 6 14.66 -15.67 28.08
N VAL A 7 14.15 -14.67 27.34
CA VAL A 7 13.06 -14.85 26.37
C VAL A 7 13.45 -15.86 25.29
N ARG A 8 14.68 -15.72 24.74
CA ARG A 8 15.18 -16.64 23.71
C ARG A 8 15.32 -18.06 24.24
N SER A 9 15.85 -18.25 25.46
CA SER A 9 16.01 -19.59 26.04
C SER A 9 14.68 -20.28 26.30
N ILE A 10 13.64 -19.55 26.74
CA ILE A 10 12.29 -20.12 26.94
C ILE A 10 11.70 -20.54 25.58
N PHE A 11 11.80 -19.66 24.57
CA PHE A 11 11.31 -19.94 23.21
C PHE A 11 12.05 -21.13 22.56
N GLU A 12 13.39 -21.17 22.61
CA GLU A 12 14.19 -22.24 22.03
C GLU A 12 13.96 -23.59 22.70
N ASN A 13 13.67 -23.62 24.01
CA ASN A 13 13.34 -24.88 24.68
C ASN A 13 11.95 -25.38 24.26
N ARG A 14 10.94 -24.50 24.22
CA ARG A 14 9.62 -24.82 23.67
C ARG A 14 9.68 -25.30 22.22
N LEU A 15 10.57 -24.72 21.40
CA LEU A 15 10.78 -25.13 20.01
C LEU A 15 11.45 -26.51 19.87
N LYS A 16 12.23 -26.96 20.86
CA LYS A 16 12.77 -28.34 20.91
C LYS A 16 11.72 -29.36 21.38
N GLU A 17 10.77 -28.93 22.20
CA GLU A 17 9.68 -29.75 22.72
C GLU A 17 8.50 -29.91 21.74
N ASN A 18 8.39 -29.05 20.73
CA ASN A 18 7.27 -29.00 19.80
C ASN A 18 7.78 -29.06 18.34
N ASP A 19 7.42 -30.10 17.60
CA ASP A 19 7.78 -30.30 16.18
C ASP A 19 7.01 -29.33 15.27
N VAL A 20 7.44 -28.06 15.27
CA VAL A 20 6.78 -26.96 14.56
C VAL A 20 7.80 -26.19 13.73
N ASP A 21 7.84 -26.50 12.44
CA ASP A 21 8.62 -25.72 11.47
C ASP A 21 8.09 -24.28 11.35
N PHE A 22 8.98 -23.30 11.48
CA PHE A 22 8.69 -21.87 11.30
C PHE A 22 9.60 -21.30 10.21
N HIS A 23 9.09 -20.37 9.42
CA HIS A 23 9.81 -19.81 8.28
C HIS A 23 11.20 -19.25 8.71
N PRO A 24 12.31 -19.57 8.01
CA PRO A 24 13.66 -19.26 8.49
C PRO A 24 13.91 -17.78 8.81
N ALA A 25 13.33 -16.86 8.03
CA ALA A 25 13.45 -15.41 8.29
C ALA A 25 12.76 -14.98 9.61
N ASP A 26 11.76 -15.72 10.09
CA ASP A 26 11.08 -15.45 11.36
C ASP A 26 11.79 -16.10 12.55
N LEU A 27 12.49 -17.23 12.33
CA LEU A 27 13.43 -17.76 13.30
C LEU A 27 14.60 -16.79 13.54
N GLU A 28 15.09 -16.13 12.49
CA GLU A 28 16.15 -15.11 12.61
C GLU A 28 15.68 -13.86 13.40
N ARG A 29 14.39 -13.49 13.32
CA ARG A 29 13.80 -12.45 14.21
C ARG A 29 13.87 -12.82 15.69
N THR A 30 13.89 -14.12 16.05
CA THR A 30 14.07 -14.55 17.45
C THR A 30 15.53 -14.48 17.91
N ARG A 31 16.48 -14.29 16.97
CA ARG A 31 17.90 -14.07 17.28
C ARG A 31 18.22 -12.59 17.48
N ASP A 32 17.58 -11.67 16.74
CA ASP A 32 17.79 -10.23 16.90
C ASP A 32 17.47 -9.74 18.33
N GLU A 33 18.50 -9.20 18.99
CA GLU A 33 18.39 -8.66 20.33
C GLU A 33 17.51 -7.40 20.40
N LYS A 34 17.42 -6.59 19.32
CA LYS A 34 16.51 -5.44 19.27
C LYS A 34 15.06 -5.90 19.23
N TYR A 35 14.74 -6.87 18.37
CA TYR A 35 13.42 -7.49 18.27
C TYR A 35 12.97 -8.04 19.63
N LEU A 36 13.80 -8.88 20.26
CA LEU A 36 13.51 -9.43 21.58
C LEU A 36 13.35 -8.36 22.67
N LYS A 37 14.18 -7.30 22.66
CA LYS A 37 14.02 -6.15 23.58
C LYS A 37 12.67 -5.45 23.41
N ARG A 38 12.13 -5.36 22.19
CA ARG A 38 10.78 -4.81 21.94
C ARG A 38 9.66 -5.73 22.42
N VAL A 39 9.76 -7.04 22.19
CA VAL A 39 8.81 -8.03 22.74
C VAL A 39 8.77 -7.93 24.26
N LEU A 40 9.94 -7.97 24.90
CA LEU A 40 10.08 -7.88 26.36
C LEU A 40 9.60 -6.53 26.93
N ALA A 41 9.80 -5.43 26.21
CA ALA A 41 9.27 -4.11 26.59
C ALA A 41 7.75 -3.98 26.41
N HIS A 42 7.15 -4.74 25.49
CA HIS A 42 5.70 -4.83 25.34
C HIS A 42 5.08 -5.64 26.48
N CYS A 43 5.67 -6.78 26.84
CA CYS A 43 5.27 -7.65 27.95
C CYS A 43 5.79 -7.18 29.33
N GLU A 44 5.95 -5.87 29.53
CA GLU A 44 6.28 -5.22 30.82
C GLU A 44 7.52 -5.77 31.56
N LYS A 45 8.47 -6.37 30.81
CA LYS A 45 9.67 -7.09 31.27
C LYS A 45 9.44 -8.44 31.96
N ASP A 46 8.30 -9.09 31.73
CA ASP A 46 8.08 -10.50 32.04
C ASP A 46 8.66 -11.40 30.92
N ALA A 47 9.60 -12.29 31.28
CA ALA A 47 10.26 -13.18 30.32
C ALA A 47 9.32 -14.25 29.74
N LYS A 48 8.38 -14.76 30.54
CA LYS A 48 7.46 -15.82 30.13
C LYS A 48 6.39 -15.26 29.20
N GLN A 49 5.74 -14.17 29.59
CA GLN A 49 4.75 -13.49 28.73
C GLN A 49 5.38 -13.03 27.40
N ALA A 50 6.65 -12.59 27.43
CA ALA A 50 7.39 -12.27 26.20
C ALA A 50 7.66 -13.51 25.32
N ALA A 51 7.97 -14.67 25.90
CA ALA A 51 8.19 -15.90 25.14
C ALA A 51 6.88 -16.51 24.60
N ASP A 52 5.78 -16.41 25.36
CA ASP A 52 4.44 -16.76 24.91
C ASP A 52 3.99 -15.85 23.75
N MET A 53 4.16 -14.53 23.89
CA MET A 53 3.91 -13.58 22.78
C MET A 53 4.78 -13.88 21.55
N LEU A 54 6.06 -14.19 21.73
CA LEU A 54 6.95 -14.53 20.62
C LEU A 54 6.48 -15.78 19.85
N TRP A 55 5.98 -16.79 20.58
CA TRP A 55 5.39 -17.99 19.99
C TRP A 55 4.11 -17.69 19.21
N ASP A 56 3.23 -16.86 19.77
CA ASP A 56 1.98 -16.45 19.11
C ASP A 56 2.23 -15.59 17.86
N ILE A 57 3.26 -14.73 17.88
CA ILE A 57 3.71 -13.98 16.70
C ILE A 57 4.17 -14.93 15.59
N LEU A 58 5.07 -15.88 15.88
CA LEU A 58 5.58 -16.80 14.86
C LEU A 58 4.48 -17.73 14.32
N THR A 59 3.57 -18.17 15.19
CA THR A 59 2.37 -18.94 14.80
C THR A 59 1.46 -18.13 13.88
N TRP A 60 1.18 -16.87 14.20
CA TRP A 60 0.39 -15.99 13.35
C TRP A 60 1.09 -15.70 12.00
N ARG A 61 2.39 -15.38 12.01
CA ARG A 61 3.17 -15.11 10.79
C ARG A 61 3.20 -16.30 9.85
N LYS A 62 3.33 -17.53 10.37
CA LYS A 62 3.18 -18.78 9.61
C LYS A 62 1.77 -18.88 9.00
N ASN A 63 0.72 -18.72 9.82
CA ASN A 63 -0.67 -18.91 9.40
C ASN A 63 -1.14 -17.90 8.32
N VAL A 64 -0.66 -16.65 8.35
CA VAL A 64 -0.99 -15.64 7.31
C VAL A 64 0.05 -15.57 6.18
N GLY A 65 1.10 -16.41 6.21
CA GLY A 65 2.19 -16.39 5.25
C GLY A 65 2.99 -15.08 5.22
N ALA A 66 3.06 -14.34 6.34
CA ALA A 66 3.52 -12.95 6.40
C ALA A 66 4.88 -12.71 5.70
N SER A 67 5.84 -13.61 5.94
CA SER A 67 7.21 -13.48 5.41
C SER A 67 7.34 -13.79 3.91
N ASN A 68 6.29 -14.31 3.28
CA ASN A 68 6.21 -14.45 1.83
C ASN A 68 5.59 -13.22 1.14
N ILE A 69 5.02 -12.27 1.89
CA ILE A 69 4.26 -11.14 1.32
C ILE A 69 5.22 -10.13 0.64
N ASN A 70 4.93 -9.82 -0.61
CA ASN A 70 5.73 -8.96 -1.48
C ASN A 70 4.89 -8.39 -2.64
N GLU A 71 5.50 -7.55 -3.47
CA GLU A 71 4.82 -6.79 -4.53
C GLU A 71 4.22 -7.65 -5.66
N ASP A 72 4.70 -8.90 -5.85
CA ASP A 72 4.13 -9.83 -6.84
C ASP A 72 2.89 -10.59 -6.32
N ASN A 73 2.60 -10.56 -5.01
CA ASN A 73 1.49 -11.32 -4.39
C ASN A 73 0.50 -10.50 -3.54
N ILE A 74 0.56 -9.17 -3.63
CA ILE A 74 -0.45 -8.25 -3.09
C ILE A 74 -1.18 -7.50 -4.22
N ARG A 75 -2.37 -6.98 -3.94
CA ARG A 75 -3.15 -6.16 -4.89
C ARG A 75 -2.52 -4.78 -5.11
N MET A 76 -1.54 -4.73 -6.02
CA MET A 76 -0.80 -3.52 -6.38
C MET A 76 -1.67 -2.40 -6.98
N ASP A 77 -2.89 -2.69 -7.44
CA ASP A 77 -3.90 -1.69 -7.75
C ASP A 77 -4.38 -0.96 -6.50
N TYR A 78 -4.75 -1.67 -5.43
CA TYR A 78 -5.13 -1.06 -4.14
C TYR A 78 -3.95 -0.30 -3.49
N VAL A 79 -2.72 -0.79 -3.65
CA VAL A 79 -1.52 -0.11 -3.13
C VAL A 79 -1.28 1.21 -3.85
N LYS A 80 -1.40 1.23 -5.18
CA LYS A 80 -1.16 2.43 -6.02
C LYS A 80 -2.23 3.52 -5.85
N GLU A 81 -3.41 3.19 -5.32
CA GLU A 81 -4.42 4.19 -4.95
C GLU A 81 -3.99 5.11 -3.79
N GLY A 82 -2.91 4.80 -3.04
CA GLY A 82 -2.41 5.69 -1.99
C GLY A 82 -3.32 5.78 -0.75
N VAL A 83 -4.14 4.76 -0.51
CA VAL A 83 -5.00 4.68 0.69
C VAL A 83 -4.16 4.54 1.96
N PHE A 84 -3.00 3.88 1.87
CA PHE A 84 -2.09 3.61 3.00
C PHE A 84 -0.63 3.74 2.55
N PHE A 85 0.16 4.61 3.18
CA PHE A 85 1.57 4.86 2.79
C PHE A 85 2.40 5.58 3.89
N PRO A 86 3.73 5.40 3.94
CA PRO A 86 4.61 6.19 4.81
C PRO A 86 4.96 7.56 4.19
N ARG A 87 4.83 8.66 4.95
CA ARG A 87 5.36 9.98 4.56
C ARG A 87 5.41 10.97 5.74
N GLY A 88 6.57 11.59 5.96
CA GLY A 88 6.78 12.58 7.03
C GLY A 88 7.04 11.96 8.41
N ARG A 89 7.36 12.79 9.41
CA ARG A 89 7.67 12.36 10.78
C ARG A 89 6.94 13.21 11.82
N ASP A 90 6.62 12.59 12.96
CA ASP A 90 6.13 13.32 14.15
C ASP A 90 7.27 14.08 14.87
N VAL A 91 6.89 14.86 15.90
CA VAL A 91 7.83 15.62 16.75
C VAL A 91 8.84 14.75 17.53
N ASP A 92 8.59 13.46 17.70
CA ASP A 92 9.55 12.51 18.30
C ASP A 92 10.47 11.87 17.23
N GLY A 93 10.30 12.25 15.95
CA GLY A 93 11.04 11.71 14.81
C GLY A 93 10.53 10.36 14.29
N SER A 94 9.39 9.86 14.78
CA SER A 94 8.80 8.60 14.32
C SER A 94 8.15 8.78 12.95
N LEU A 95 8.35 7.84 12.04
CA LEU A 95 7.75 7.84 10.70
C LEU A 95 6.22 7.82 10.79
N LEU A 96 5.55 8.69 10.03
CA LEU A 96 4.10 8.70 9.89
C LEU A 96 3.67 7.64 8.88
N LEU A 97 2.87 6.67 9.33
CA LEU A 97 2.16 5.73 8.46
C LEU A 97 0.73 6.25 8.25
N VAL A 98 0.51 6.83 7.07
CA VAL A 98 -0.67 7.61 6.68
C VAL A 98 -1.77 6.70 6.15
N PHE A 99 -2.98 6.83 6.68
CA PHE A 99 -4.20 6.23 6.16
C PHE A 99 -5.18 7.32 5.71
N LYS A 100 -5.49 7.35 4.40
CA LYS A 100 -6.45 8.28 3.78
C LYS A 100 -7.87 7.73 3.94
N SER A 101 -8.43 7.86 5.15
CA SER A 101 -9.69 7.21 5.55
C SER A 101 -10.86 7.46 4.60
N LYS A 102 -10.94 8.63 3.97
CA LYS A 102 -11.96 8.97 2.95
C LYS A 102 -11.97 8.01 1.74
N MET A 103 -10.82 7.43 1.42
CA MET A 103 -10.60 6.50 0.29
C MET A 103 -10.85 5.03 0.66
N HIS A 104 -11.25 4.73 1.91
CA HIS A 104 -11.72 3.41 2.31
C HIS A 104 -13.24 3.42 2.53
N ILE A 105 -13.97 2.54 1.84
CA ILE A 105 -15.40 2.31 2.06
C ILE A 105 -15.57 0.85 2.47
N LYS A 106 -16.31 0.59 3.56
CA LYS A 106 -16.51 -0.77 4.05
C LYS A 106 -17.10 -1.67 2.96
N GLY A 107 -16.45 -2.80 2.70
CA GLY A 107 -16.89 -3.81 1.72
C GLY A 107 -16.66 -3.44 0.25
N GLN A 108 -15.98 -2.33 -0.07
CA GLN A 108 -15.63 -1.97 -1.46
C GLN A 108 -14.43 -2.77 -2.00
N ARG A 109 -13.48 -3.11 -1.12
CA ARG A 109 -12.29 -3.90 -1.44
C ARG A 109 -12.32 -5.22 -0.67
N ASP A 110 -11.63 -6.22 -1.20
CA ASP A 110 -11.47 -7.51 -0.52
C ASP A 110 -10.76 -7.36 0.84
N TYR A 111 -11.28 -8.04 1.86
CA TYR A 111 -10.82 -7.87 3.24
C TYR A 111 -9.48 -8.57 3.51
N ASP A 112 -9.22 -9.73 2.92
CA ASP A 112 -7.96 -10.45 3.12
C ASP A 112 -6.81 -9.84 2.31
N GLU A 113 -7.09 -9.29 1.12
CA GLU A 113 -6.13 -8.46 0.40
C GLU A 113 -5.80 -7.15 1.15
N LEU A 114 -6.77 -6.52 1.81
CA LEU A 114 -6.49 -5.39 2.71
C LEU A 114 -5.60 -5.80 3.89
N LYS A 115 -5.82 -6.97 4.51
CA LYS A 115 -4.93 -7.50 5.56
C LYS A 115 -3.51 -7.72 5.03
N LYS A 116 -3.34 -8.34 3.86
CA LYS A 116 -2.03 -8.56 3.22
C LYS A 116 -1.29 -7.24 2.97
N ILE A 117 -1.98 -6.22 2.44
CA ILE A 117 -1.40 -4.90 2.18
C ILE A 117 -1.00 -4.19 3.49
N MET A 118 -1.80 -4.33 4.55
CA MET A 118 -1.41 -3.83 5.87
C MET A 118 -0.19 -4.55 6.42
N ILE A 119 -0.12 -5.89 6.33
CA ILE A 119 1.07 -6.66 6.73
C ILE A 119 2.28 -6.21 5.92
N TYR A 120 2.18 -6.13 4.59
CA TYR A 120 3.25 -5.65 3.71
C TYR A 120 3.80 -4.29 4.17
N TRP A 121 2.93 -3.30 4.39
CA TRP A 121 3.36 -1.97 4.82
C TRP A 121 3.97 -1.97 6.23
N PHE A 122 3.39 -2.69 7.20
CA PHE A 122 3.97 -2.80 8.55
C PHE A 122 5.35 -3.46 8.52
N ASP A 123 5.50 -4.59 7.82
CA ASP A 123 6.76 -5.32 7.72
C ASP A 123 7.83 -4.52 6.96
N ARG A 124 7.43 -3.75 5.93
CA ARG A 124 8.30 -2.83 5.18
C ARG A 124 8.78 -1.67 6.05
N VAL A 125 7.88 -0.92 6.69
CA VAL A 125 8.31 0.22 7.51
C VAL A 125 9.03 -0.21 8.80
N GLU A 126 8.79 -1.42 9.31
CA GLU A 126 9.61 -2.00 10.38
C GLU A 126 11.07 -2.24 9.94
N ARG A 127 11.29 -2.69 8.69
CA ARG A 127 12.63 -2.81 8.10
C ARG A 127 13.27 -1.44 7.86
N GLU A 128 12.56 -0.55 7.16
CA GLU A 128 13.05 0.78 6.79
C GLU A 128 13.41 1.63 8.03
N GLU A 129 12.62 1.57 9.10
CA GLU A 129 12.89 2.28 10.36
C GLU A 129 13.78 1.49 11.36
N ASN A 130 14.33 0.33 10.97
CA ASN A 130 15.22 -0.50 11.81
C ASN A 130 14.59 -0.85 13.18
N GLY A 131 13.31 -1.23 13.16
CA GLY A 131 12.53 -1.60 14.35
C GLY A 131 12.10 -0.45 15.26
N LYS A 132 12.41 0.82 14.94
CA LYS A 132 11.88 1.99 15.68
C LYS A 132 10.35 2.05 15.60
N LYS A 133 9.77 2.95 16.40
CA LYS A 133 8.32 3.17 16.40
C LYS A 133 7.86 3.95 15.17
N ILE A 134 6.59 3.75 14.81
CA ILE A 134 5.85 4.53 13.84
C ILE A 134 4.66 5.22 14.50
N SER A 135 4.20 6.34 13.92
CA SER A 135 2.96 7.01 14.31
C SER A 135 1.90 6.78 13.24
N MET A 136 0.72 6.30 13.66
CA MET A 136 -0.41 6.11 12.76
C MET A 136 -1.09 7.45 12.51
N PHE A 137 -1.17 7.89 11.26
CA PHE A 137 -1.81 9.15 10.87
C PHE A 137 -3.11 8.86 10.11
N PHE A 138 -4.24 9.04 10.78
CA PHE A 138 -5.57 8.89 10.18
C PHE A 138 -6.06 10.24 9.65
N ASP A 139 -6.03 10.40 8.33
CA ASP A 139 -6.63 11.53 7.63
C ASP A 139 -8.13 11.30 7.49
N MET A 140 -8.91 11.90 8.40
CA MET A 140 -10.36 11.77 8.45
C MET A 140 -11.08 12.86 7.65
N ASP A 141 -10.37 13.73 6.94
CA ASP A 141 -11.01 14.86 6.26
C ASP A 141 -12.04 14.40 5.21
N GLY A 142 -13.23 14.99 5.25
CA GLY A 142 -14.34 14.62 4.39
C GLY A 142 -14.82 13.16 4.50
N THR A 143 -14.56 12.46 5.62
CA THR A 143 -15.13 11.13 5.90
C THR A 143 -16.59 11.17 6.36
N GLY A 144 -17.29 10.05 6.19
CA GLY A 144 -18.63 9.78 6.69
C GLY A 144 -18.79 8.34 7.18
N LEU A 145 -20.01 7.96 7.57
CA LEU A 145 -20.27 6.66 8.22
C LEU A 145 -19.91 5.44 7.35
N SER A 146 -19.92 5.57 6.02
CA SER A 146 -19.48 4.53 5.07
C SER A 146 -17.98 4.20 5.14
N ASN A 147 -17.16 5.11 5.69
CA ASN A 147 -15.73 4.88 5.92
C ASN A 147 -15.44 4.13 7.24
N MET A 148 -16.42 3.97 8.13
CA MET A 148 -16.22 3.35 9.46
C MET A 148 -16.22 1.83 9.40
N ASP A 149 -15.07 1.26 9.04
CA ASP A 149 -14.88 -0.18 8.98
C ASP A 149 -14.40 -0.77 10.32
N MET A 150 -15.35 -1.19 11.14
CA MET A 150 -15.07 -1.78 12.47
C MET A 150 -14.36 -3.13 12.41
N GLU A 151 -14.28 -3.81 11.27
CA GLU A 151 -13.50 -5.05 11.11
C GLU A 151 -12.03 -4.70 10.84
N LEU A 152 -11.78 -3.80 9.89
CA LEU A 152 -10.44 -3.28 9.60
C LEU A 152 -9.81 -2.56 10.81
N ILE A 153 -10.61 -1.78 11.57
CA ILE A 153 -10.15 -1.12 12.81
C ILE A 153 -9.78 -2.14 13.89
N LYS A 154 -10.59 -3.20 14.08
CA LYS A 154 -10.23 -4.29 15.02
C LYS A 154 -8.94 -4.97 14.59
N TYR A 155 -8.76 -5.23 13.30
CA TYR A 155 -7.54 -5.84 12.78
C TYR A 155 -6.29 -4.95 13.00
N LEU A 156 -6.38 -3.64 12.73
CA LEU A 156 -5.34 -2.66 13.07
C LEU A 156 -4.95 -2.69 14.56
N ILE A 157 -5.94 -2.74 15.46
CA ILE A 157 -5.69 -2.82 16.91
C ILE A 157 -4.99 -4.13 17.28
N THR A 158 -5.42 -5.25 16.70
CA THR A 158 -4.81 -6.57 16.91
C THR A 158 -3.36 -6.61 16.41
N LEU A 159 -3.03 -5.99 15.27
CA LEU A 159 -1.65 -5.91 14.78
C LEU A 159 -0.72 -5.28 15.84
N PHE A 160 -1.06 -4.11 16.37
CA PHE A 160 -0.23 -3.43 17.39
C PHE A 160 -0.29 -4.07 18.79
N LYS A 161 -1.36 -4.80 19.11
CA LYS A 161 -1.53 -5.46 20.43
C LYS A 161 -0.83 -6.82 20.50
N CYS A 162 -0.84 -7.58 19.41
CA CYS A 162 -0.43 -8.99 19.43
C CYS A 162 0.77 -9.31 18.54
N TYR A 163 0.99 -8.56 17.45
CA TYR A 163 1.84 -9.02 16.35
C TYR A 163 3.03 -8.11 15.99
N TYR A 164 2.96 -6.81 16.29
CA TYR A 164 4.04 -5.83 16.08
C TYR A 164 4.45 -5.21 17.43
N PRO A 165 5.36 -5.88 18.17
CA PRO A 165 5.64 -5.56 19.57
C PRO A 165 6.29 -4.18 19.74
N TYR A 166 5.73 -3.40 20.67
CA TYR A 166 6.20 -2.06 21.07
C TYR A 166 6.31 -1.02 19.94
N PHE A 167 5.66 -1.25 18.79
CA PHE A 167 5.88 -0.53 17.53
C PHE A 167 5.17 0.84 17.41
N LEU A 168 4.16 1.13 18.23
CA LEU A 168 3.34 2.35 18.12
C LEU A 168 3.90 3.54 18.93
N ASN A 169 4.08 4.70 18.30
CA ASN A 169 4.33 5.98 18.98
C ASN A 169 3.02 6.73 19.29
N TYR A 170 2.41 7.43 18.32
CA TYR A 170 1.10 8.09 18.45
C TYR A 170 0.01 7.49 17.55
N ILE A 171 -1.24 7.77 17.90
CA ILE A 171 -2.41 7.66 17.03
C ILE A 171 -2.89 9.08 16.74
N ILE A 172 -2.47 9.65 15.61
CA ILE A 172 -2.83 11.00 15.17
C ILE A 172 -4.12 10.89 14.35
N ILE A 173 -5.14 11.66 14.71
CA ILE A 173 -6.43 11.72 14.03
C ILE A 173 -6.64 13.16 13.55
N TYR A 174 -6.48 13.35 12.24
CA TYR A 174 -6.59 14.65 11.58
C TYR A 174 -8.02 14.91 11.11
N ASN A 175 -8.56 16.07 11.49
CA ASN A 175 -9.86 16.63 11.09
C ASN A 175 -11.07 15.68 11.22
N MET A 176 -11.21 15.00 12.37
CA MET A 176 -12.30 14.04 12.61
C MET A 176 -13.70 14.67 12.51
N PRO A 177 -14.57 14.25 11.58
CA PRO A 177 -15.92 14.78 11.45
C PRO A 177 -16.80 14.44 12.66
N TRP A 178 -17.55 15.42 13.17
CA TRP A 178 -18.37 15.29 14.39
C TRP A 178 -19.36 14.12 14.34
N VAL A 179 -19.89 13.80 13.14
CA VAL A 179 -20.85 12.70 12.91
C VAL A 179 -20.27 11.32 13.27
N LEU A 180 -18.94 11.17 13.24
CA LEU A 180 -18.27 9.92 13.59
C LEU A 180 -18.04 9.74 15.10
N SER A 181 -18.30 10.77 15.92
CA SER A 181 -17.99 10.76 17.36
C SER A 181 -18.64 9.59 18.12
N ALA A 182 -19.81 9.12 17.71
CA ALA A 182 -20.49 7.97 18.32
C ALA A 182 -19.78 6.65 17.99
N ALA A 183 -19.49 6.39 16.72
CA ALA A 183 -18.73 5.20 16.30
C ALA A 183 -17.30 5.22 16.88
N PHE A 184 -16.68 6.39 16.93
CA PHE A 184 -15.34 6.57 17.48
C PHE A 184 -15.27 6.34 19.01
N LYS A 185 -16.34 6.62 19.78
CA LYS A 185 -16.42 6.19 21.19
C LYS A 185 -16.32 4.67 21.34
N VAL A 186 -16.87 3.89 20.39
CA VAL A 186 -16.73 2.42 20.36
C VAL A 186 -15.32 2.00 19.97
N VAL A 187 -14.63 2.74 19.09
CA VAL A 187 -13.20 2.49 18.81
C VAL A 187 -12.36 2.68 20.08
N LYS A 188 -12.64 3.71 20.89
CA LYS A 188 -11.94 3.94 22.17
C LYS A 188 -12.12 2.84 23.20
N THR A 189 -13.24 2.13 23.25
CA THR A 189 -13.43 1.00 24.19
C THR A 189 -12.76 -0.30 23.74
N LEU A 190 -12.30 -0.38 22.50
CA LEU A 190 -11.50 -1.50 21.98
C LEU A 190 -9.99 -1.32 22.19
N LEU A 191 -9.53 -0.11 22.52
CA LEU A 191 -8.12 0.24 22.70
C LEU A 191 -7.66 0.00 24.15
N PRO A 192 -6.45 -0.56 24.37
CA PRO A 192 -5.80 -0.55 25.69
C PRO A 192 -5.55 0.89 26.18
N ALA A 193 -5.60 1.13 27.49
CA ALA A 193 -5.42 2.47 28.08
C ALA A 193 -4.13 3.18 27.60
N LYS A 194 -3.00 2.45 27.61
CA LYS A 194 -1.68 2.91 27.10
C LYS A 194 -1.67 3.29 25.61
N ALA A 195 -2.71 2.93 24.84
CA ALA A 195 -2.92 3.38 23.45
C ALA A 195 -3.92 4.55 23.35
N VAL A 196 -4.87 4.67 24.29
CA VAL A 196 -5.76 5.84 24.39
C VAL A 196 -5.00 7.09 24.81
N GLU A 197 -4.01 6.96 25.69
CA GLU A 197 -3.07 8.03 26.09
C GLU A 197 -2.24 8.57 24.91
N LYS A 198 -2.00 7.74 23.90
CA LYS A 198 -1.23 8.05 22.69
C LYS A 198 -2.06 8.74 21.60
N MET A 199 -3.35 9.00 21.82
CA MET A 199 -4.22 9.61 20.82
C MET A 199 -4.07 11.12 20.78
N LYS A 200 -3.90 11.68 19.57
CA LYS A 200 -3.79 13.11 19.30
C LYS A 200 -4.86 13.51 18.30
N PHE A 201 -5.79 14.37 18.68
CA PHE A 201 -6.82 14.92 17.79
C PHE A 201 -6.35 16.28 17.33
N VAL A 202 -6.22 16.47 16.01
CA VAL A 202 -5.66 17.70 15.42
C VAL A 202 -6.53 18.21 14.28
N THR A 203 -6.58 19.53 14.13
CA THR A 203 -7.11 20.23 12.95
C THR A 203 -5.95 20.71 12.08
N LYS A 204 -6.25 21.40 10.98
CA LYS A 204 -5.26 22.11 10.16
C LYS A 204 -4.38 23.06 11.00
N ASP A 205 -4.95 23.71 12.01
CA ASP A 205 -4.30 24.76 12.79
C ASP A 205 -3.42 24.23 13.93
N THR A 206 -3.70 23.02 14.43
CA THR A 206 -3.00 22.35 15.54
C THR A 206 -2.14 21.16 15.12
N LEU A 207 -2.16 20.76 13.84
CA LEU A 207 -1.28 19.70 13.33
C LEU A 207 0.21 19.99 13.57
N LYS A 208 0.60 21.27 13.46
CA LYS A 208 1.97 21.76 13.73
C LYS A 208 2.52 21.39 15.12
N ASP A 209 1.62 21.12 16.08
CA ASP A 209 1.96 20.82 17.47
C ASP A 209 2.38 19.34 17.66
N ILE A 210 2.24 18.50 16.61
CA ILE A 210 2.59 17.07 16.61
C ILE A 210 3.32 16.60 15.34
N VAL A 211 3.22 17.33 14.21
CA VAL A 211 3.98 17.12 12.97
C VAL A 211 4.46 18.49 12.46
N ALA A 212 5.77 18.66 12.30
CA ALA A 212 6.33 19.93 11.81
C ALA A 212 5.79 20.31 10.42
N PRO A 213 5.60 21.60 10.06
CA PRO A 213 5.07 22.00 8.76
C PRO A 213 5.84 21.43 7.57
N GLU A 214 7.16 21.27 7.69
CA GLU A 214 8.07 20.67 6.71
C GLU A 214 7.94 19.14 6.58
N GLN A 215 7.17 18.50 7.46
CA GLN A 215 6.86 17.07 7.46
C GLN A 215 5.38 16.77 7.19
N ALA A 216 4.52 17.79 7.25
CA ALA A 216 3.10 17.68 6.91
C ALA A 216 2.86 17.99 5.42
N LEU A 217 1.96 17.23 4.79
CA LEU A 217 1.52 17.49 3.43
C LEU A 217 0.81 18.85 3.31
N ALA A 218 0.94 19.50 2.16
CA ALA A 218 0.28 20.77 1.84
C ALA A 218 -1.25 20.70 1.97
N CYS A 219 -1.87 19.54 1.67
CA CYS A 219 -3.30 19.30 1.90
C CYS A 219 -3.72 19.41 3.38
N TRP A 220 -2.79 19.20 4.31
CA TRP A 220 -3.01 19.34 5.76
C TRP A 220 -2.53 20.70 6.32
N GLY A 221 -2.14 21.64 5.45
CA GLY A 221 -1.59 22.94 5.86
C GLY A 221 -0.08 22.96 6.12
N GLY A 222 0.63 21.87 5.81
CA GLY A 222 2.09 21.85 5.81
C GLY A 222 2.71 22.41 4.52
N LYS A 223 3.98 22.06 4.28
CA LYS A 223 4.80 22.54 3.17
C LYS A 223 5.22 21.43 2.20
N ASP A 224 4.98 20.17 2.55
CA ASP A 224 5.35 19.04 1.70
C ASP A 224 4.35 18.85 0.55
N ASN A 225 4.79 19.11 -0.68
CA ASN A 225 3.96 19.00 -1.88
C ASN A 225 3.91 17.57 -2.45
N TYR A 226 4.37 16.56 -1.70
CA TYR A 226 4.34 15.16 -2.11
C TYR A 226 2.93 14.66 -2.43
N VAL A 227 2.75 14.20 -3.68
CA VAL A 227 1.64 13.35 -4.10
C VAL A 227 2.13 11.91 -4.01
N PHE A 228 1.30 11.00 -3.51
CA PHE A 228 1.70 9.60 -3.38
C PHE A 228 1.91 8.93 -4.74
N GLU A 229 3.12 8.39 -4.93
CA GLU A 229 3.43 7.38 -5.94
C GLU A 229 4.00 6.15 -5.22
N PHE A 230 3.69 4.95 -5.70
CA PHE A 230 4.24 3.73 -5.14
C PHE A 230 5.66 3.48 -5.67
N ILE A 231 6.65 3.58 -4.77
CA ILE A 231 8.05 3.24 -5.04
C ILE A 231 8.34 1.81 -4.51
N PRO A 232 8.78 0.86 -5.35
CA PRO A 232 9.18 -0.50 -4.94
C PRO A 232 10.21 -0.54 -3.80
N GLU A 233 10.20 -1.62 -3.03
CA GLU A 233 11.17 -1.86 -1.97
C GLU A 233 12.53 -2.29 -2.56
N SER A 234 13.53 -1.42 -2.50
CA SER A 234 14.91 -1.73 -2.90
C SER A 234 15.57 -2.68 -1.89
N ARG A 235 15.25 -3.98 -1.98
CA ARG A 235 15.77 -5.06 -1.11
C ARG A 235 17.25 -5.34 -1.35
N SER A 236 18.12 -4.41 -0.96
CA SER A 236 19.57 -4.60 -0.96
C SER A 236 19.98 -5.71 0.01
N SER A 237 20.80 -6.65 -0.46
CA SER A 237 21.35 -7.72 0.35
C SER A 237 22.39 -7.21 1.35
N GLU A 238 22.28 -7.72 2.59
CA GLU A 238 23.30 -7.71 3.65
C GLU A 238 23.73 -6.37 4.31
N HIS A 239 23.93 -6.45 5.63
CA HIS A 239 24.58 -5.42 6.42
C HIS A 239 26.11 -5.57 6.32
N THR A 240 26.77 -4.79 5.46
CA THR A 240 28.21 -4.52 5.61
C THR A 240 28.43 -3.08 6.09
N PRO A 241 29.17 -2.84 7.20
CA PRO A 241 29.35 -1.50 7.74
C PRO A 241 30.32 -0.70 6.87
N LYS A 242 29.79 0.13 5.96
CA LYS A 242 30.61 1.02 5.12
C LYS A 242 31.45 1.95 5.99
N LYS A 243 32.78 1.81 5.92
CA LYS A 243 33.72 2.81 6.44
C LYS A 243 33.46 4.15 5.75
N VAL A 244 33.30 5.21 6.53
CA VAL A 244 33.11 6.57 6.02
C VAL A 244 34.39 7.02 5.30
N THR A 245 34.25 7.42 4.04
CA THR A 245 35.26 8.20 3.30
C THR A 245 34.52 9.35 2.64
N PHE A 246 34.96 10.59 2.87
CA PHE A 246 34.36 11.77 2.26
C PHE A 246 35.03 12.05 0.91
N ALA A 247 34.24 12.15 -0.15
CA ALA A 247 34.62 12.75 -1.43
C ALA A 247 33.37 13.28 -2.14
N GLU A 248 33.58 14.31 -2.94
CA GLU A 248 32.64 15.32 -3.44
C GLU A 248 31.56 14.85 -4.44
N GLN A 249 30.64 15.77 -4.78
CA GLN A 249 29.58 15.56 -5.76
C GLN A 249 30.10 15.67 -7.20
N SER A 250 29.76 14.71 -8.05
CA SER A 250 29.72 14.89 -9.51
C SER A 250 28.58 14.04 -10.11
N GLU A 251 28.09 14.45 -11.27
CA GLU A 251 26.84 13.91 -11.86
C GLU A 251 27.03 12.56 -12.57
N ASN A 252 25.91 11.88 -12.86
CA ASN A 252 25.78 10.48 -13.33
C ASN A 252 25.90 9.42 -12.22
N GLN A 253 24.79 9.17 -11.54
CA GLN A 253 24.63 7.97 -10.70
C GLN A 253 24.56 6.71 -11.59
N HIS A 254 25.66 5.96 -11.64
CA HIS A 254 25.62 4.51 -11.87
C HIS A 254 25.73 3.81 -10.52
N SER A 255 25.06 2.67 -10.36
CA SER A 255 25.31 1.80 -9.22
C SER A 255 26.72 1.20 -9.35
N LEU A 256 27.53 1.32 -8.30
CA LEU A 256 28.81 0.61 -8.20
C LEU A 256 28.52 -0.90 -8.10
N GLY A 257 28.65 -1.61 -9.23
CA GLY A 257 28.42 -3.05 -9.35
C GLY A 257 27.61 -3.52 -10.57
N GLU A 258 27.15 -2.62 -11.45
CA GLU A 258 26.41 -2.98 -12.67
C GLU A 258 27.31 -3.00 -13.93
N MET A 259 27.41 -4.14 -14.61
CA MET A 259 28.20 -4.32 -15.83
C MET A 259 27.66 -3.55 -17.06
N LEU A 260 26.34 -3.32 -17.14
CA LEU A 260 25.69 -2.67 -18.29
C LEU A 260 24.93 -1.39 -17.92
N ARG A 261 25.12 -0.35 -18.73
CA ARG A 261 24.16 0.77 -18.88
C ARG A 261 23.15 0.41 -19.95
N ILE A 262 21.86 0.61 -19.70
CA ILE A 262 20.79 0.36 -20.69
C ILE A 262 19.99 1.64 -20.93
N VAL A 263 19.90 2.08 -22.19
CA VAL A 263 19.21 3.32 -22.59
C VAL A 263 18.14 3.02 -23.64
N PRO A 264 16.84 3.32 -23.41
CA PRO A 264 16.27 3.87 -22.17
C PRO A 264 16.32 2.89 -20.99
N ASN A 265 16.39 3.42 -19.76
CA ASN A 265 16.38 2.62 -18.53
C ASN A 265 15.06 1.84 -18.40
N ASP A 266 15.15 0.54 -18.08
CA ASP A 266 14.06 -0.38 -17.73
C ASP A 266 12.85 -0.52 -18.69
N THR A 267 12.84 0.21 -19.81
CA THR A 267 11.63 0.41 -20.63
C THR A 267 11.96 0.42 -22.11
N ILE A 268 11.36 -0.50 -22.86
CA ILE A 268 11.42 -0.55 -24.32
C ILE A 268 10.18 0.14 -24.85
N ILE A 269 10.34 1.34 -25.41
CA ILE A 269 9.25 2.08 -26.05
C ILE A 269 9.06 1.54 -27.47
N PHE A 270 7.94 0.87 -27.69
CA PHE A 270 7.55 0.37 -29.00
C PHE A 270 6.85 1.44 -29.83
N LYS A 271 7.07 1.38 -31.14
CA LYS A 271 6.52 2.26 -32.18
C LYS A 271 5.99 1.38 -33.31
N THR A 272 5.00 1.87 -34.04
CA THR A 272 4.55 1.25 -35.29
C THR A 272 5.06 2.09 -36.46
N ASP A 273 5.76 1.46 -37.40
CA ASP A 273 6.20 2.09 -38.64
C ASP A 273 6.07 1.09 -39.80
N ASN A 274 5.44 1.50 -40.90
CA ASN A 274 5.16 0.63 -42.07
C ASN A 274 4.56 -0.74 -41.69
N ASP A 275 3.55 -0.74 -40.79
CA ASP A 275 2.92 -1.92 -40.16
C ASP A 275 3.84 -2.85 -39.34
N GLU A 276 5.15 -2.58 -39.25
CA GLU A 276 6.05 -3.27 -38.32
C GLU A 276 6.03 -2.57 -36.94
N ILE A 277 5.70 -3.33 -35.89
CA ILE A 277 5.78 -2.85 -34.50
C ILE A 277 7.18 -3.19 -33.98
N SER A 278 7.99 -2.17 -33.69
CA SER A 278 9.37 -2.34 -33.24
C SER A 278 9.74 -1.42 -32.07
N GLY A 279 10.69 -1.86 -31.25
CA GLY A 279 11.21 -1.13 -30.11
C GLY A 279 12.73 -1.30 -30.03
N GLN A 280 13.43 -0.27 -29.58
CA GLN A 280 14.90 -0.26 -29.57
C GLN A 280 15.43 0.25 -28.22
N PHE A 281 16.52 -0.35 -27.77
CA PHE A 281 17.34 0.14 -26.65
C PHE A 281 18.82 -0.07 -26.99
N THR A 282 19.72 0.55 -26.22
CA THR A 282 21.17 0.40 -26.36
C THR A 282 21.78 -0.03 -25.04
N ILE A 283 22.53 -1.12 -25.06
CA ILE A 283 23.36 -1.57 -23.94
C ILE A 283 24.77 -1.02 -24.11
N THR A 284 25.46 -0.67 -23.03
CA THR A 284 26.86 -0.24 -23.03
C THR A 284 27.60 -0.92 -21.89
N ASN A 285 28.76 -1.52 -22.18
CA ASN A 285 29.58 -2.15 -21.16
C ASN A 285 30.28 -1.10 -20.30
N MET A 286 30.00 -1.12 -19.00
CA MET A 286 30.56 -0.25 -17.97
C MET A 286 31.65 -0.95 -17.14
N ASP A 287 31.86 -2.25 -17.32
CA ASP A 287 32.94 -3.01 -16.70
C ASP A 287 34.29 -2.74 -17.41
N GLU A 288 35.40 -2.89 -16.69
CA GLU A 288 36.76 -2.82 -17.25
C GLU A 288 37.09 -4.07 -18.10
N SER A 289 36.36 -5.16 -17.86
CA SER A 289 36.47 -6.45 -18.56
C SER A 289 35.66 -6.47 -19.86
N ALA A 290 35.96 -7.43 -20.73
CA ALA A 290 34.98 -7.82 -21.75
C ALA A 290 33.79 -8.55 -21.09
N ILE A 291 32.59 -8.40 -21.64
CA ILE A 291 31.38 -9.10 -21.19
C ILE A 291 30.74 -9.87 -22.35
N SER A 292 30.04 -10.97 -22.04
CA SER A 292 29.04 -11.57 -22.92
C SER A 292 27.65 -11.17 -22.45
N PHE A 293 26.74 -10.88 -23.39
CA PHE A 293 25.34 -10.59 -23.09
C PHE A 293 24.40 -11.61 -23.75
N LYS A 294 23.26 -11.88 -23.10
CA LYS A 294 22.17 -12.72 -23.63
C LYS A 294 20.83 -12.09 -23.29
N ILE A 295 19.89 -12.13 -24.24
CA ILE A 295 18.58 -11.47 -24.11
C ILE A 295 17.48 -12.52 -24.25
N ARG A 296 16.62 -12.59 -23.24
CA ARG A 296 15.45 -13.49 -23.16
C ARG A 296 14.17 -12.66 -23.11
N THR A 297 13.04 -13.30 -23.39
CA THR A 297 11.70 -12.70 -23.33
C THR A 297 10.70 -13.70 -22.76
N THR A 298 9.61 -13.22 -22.17
CA THR A 298 8.49 -14.06 -21.71
C THR A 298 7.73 -14.75 -22.84
N SER A 299 7.85 -14.25 -24.07
CA SER A 299 7.14 -14.78 -25.25
C SER A 299 8.03 -14.80 -26.51
N PRO A 300 8.98 -15.75 -26.63
CA PRO A 300 9.87 -15.85 -27.79
C PRO A 300 9.13 -16.08 -29.12
N GLU A 301 7.89 -16.56 -29.08
CA GLU A 301 7.01 -16.68 -30.24
C GLU A 301 6.49 -15.34 -30.77
N LYS A 302 6.33 -14.33 -29.89
CA LYS A 302 5.78 -13.01 -30.25
C LYS A 302 6.81 -12.02 -30.76
N PHE A 303 8.10 -12.23 -30.47
CA PHE A 303 9.15 -11.23 -30.72
C PHE A 303 10.34 -11.80 -31.47
N ARG A 304 11.10 -10.91 -32.12
CA ARG A 304 12.37 -11.19 -32.77
C ARG A 304 13.40 -10.17 -32.29
N VAL A 305 14.39 -10.63 -31.52
CA VAL A 305 15.43 -9.79 -30.92
C VAL A 305 16.71 -9.85 -31.76
N ARG A 306 17.29 -8.69 -32.08
CA ARG A 306 18.48 -8.54 -32.95
C ARG A 306 19.45 -7.48 -32.40
N PRO A 307 20.67 -7.84 -31.97
CA PRO A 307 21.13 -9.19 -31.63
C PRO A 307 20.44 -9.72 -30.36
N SER A 308 20.20 -11.02 -30.27
CA SER A 308 19.69 -11.68 -29.06
C SER A 308 20.80 -12.10 -28.07
N SER A 309 22.07 -12.09 -28.51
CA SER A 309 23.25 -12.33 -27.68
C SER A 309 24.51 -11.85 -28.40
N GLY A 310 25.60 -11.67 -27.66
CA GLY A 310 26.89 -11.26 -28.23
C GLY A 310 27.98 -11.08 -27.17
N THR A 311 29.04 -10.36 -27.54
CA THR A 311 30.13 -9.92 -26.66
C THR A 311 30.39 -8.42 -26.84
N LEU A 312 30.88 -7.76 -25.79
CA LEU A 312 31.23 -6.34 -25.78
C LEU A 312 32.56 -6.14 -25.04
N ALA A 313 33.43 -5.30 -25.60
CA ALA A 313 34.63 -4.81 -24.89
C ALA A 313 34.24 -3.68 -23.91
N ALA A 314 35.13 -3.33 -22.98
CA ALA A 314 34.92 -2.22 -22.05
C ALA A 314 34.57 -0.91 -22.80
N GLY A 315 33.59 -0.16 -22.30
CA GLY A 315 33.13 1.10 -22.89
C GLY A 315 32.34 1.00 -24.20
N MET A 316 32.20 -0.19 -24.80
CA MET A 316 31.51 -0.34 -26.09
C MET A 316 29.99 -0.49 -25.95
N SER A 317 29.25 0.08 -26.90
CA SER A 317 27.78 0.03 -26.98
C SER A 317 27.27 -0.90 -28.08
N GLN A 318 26.12 -1.53 -27.86
CA GLN A 318 25.33 -2.27 -28.86
C GLN A 318 23.87 -1.84 -28.78
N SER A 319 23.32 -1.36 -29.89
CA SER A 319 21.86 -1.16 -30.02
C SER A 319 21.17 -2.49 -30.32
N VAL A 320 20.09 -2.78 -29.60
CA VAL A 320 19.25 -3.96 -29.72
C VAL A 320 17.89 -3.55 -30.28
N LEU A 321 17.51 -4.14 -31.42
CA LEU A 321 16.20 -4.00 -32.02
C LEU A 321 15.32 -5.20 -31.63
N ILE A 322 14.09 -4.92 -31.21
CA ILE A 322 13.04 -5.92 -31.02
C ILE A 322 11.92 -5.62 -32.01
N VAL A 323 11.50 -6.64 -32.75
CA VAL A 323 10.38 -6.59 -33.70
C VAL A 323 9.29 -7.56 -33.23
N VAL A 324 8.02 -7.14 -33.24
CA VAL A 324 6.87 -8.03 -32.99
C VAL A 324 6.63 -8.89 -34.24
N GLN A 325 6.41 -10.19 -34.07
CA GLN A 325 6.19 -11.09 -35.20
C GLN A 325 4.77 -10.91 -35.79
N PRO A 326 4.58 -11.09 -37.11
CA PRO A 326 3.27 -10.98 -37.75
C PRO A 326 2.21 -11.89 -37.10
N GLY A 327 1.00 -11.36 -36.92
CA GLY A 327 -0.12 -12.06 -36.28
C GLY A 327 -0.32 -11.75 -34.79
N PHE A 328 0.60 -11.01 -34.14
CA PHE A 328 0.42 -10.51 -32.79
C PHE A 328 0.07 -9.02 -32.77
N HIS A 329 -0.82 -8.60 -31.86
CA HIS A 329 -1.32 -7.24 -31.75
C HIS A 329 -0.90 -6.60 -30.42
N LEU A 330 -0.84 -5.26 -30.37
CA LEU A 330 -0.49 -4.45 -29.19
C LEU A 330 -1.10 -4.98 -27.87
N ARG A 331 -2.37 -5.40 -27.88
CA ARG A 331 -3.08 -5.91 -26.69
C ARG A 331 -2.49 -7.18 -26.08
N THR A 332 -1.79 -8.02 -26.85
CA THR A 332 -1.24 -9.30 -26.39
C THR A 332 0.24 -9.24 -26.01
N VAL A 333 0.92 -8.11 -26.31
CA VAL A 333 2.35 -7.87 -26.02
C VAL A 333 2.62 -6.90 -24.86
N THR A 334 1.62 -6.12 -24.42
CA THR A 334 1.73 -5.14 -23.30
C THR A 334 2.07 -5.73 -21.93
N LYS A 335 2.03 -7.05 -21.76
CA LYS A 335 2.35 -7.73 -20.49
C LYS A 335 3.73 -8.42 -20.51
N ASP A 336 4.37 -8.46 -21.68
CA ASP A 336 5.63 -9.18 -21.85
C ASP A 336 6.82 -8.37 -21.34
N ARG A 337 7.87 -9.11 -20.95
CA ARG A 337 9.09 -8.57 -20.38
C ARG A 337 10.30 -9.12 -21.11
N PHE A 338 11.38 -8.35 -21.12
CA PHE A 338 12.68 -8.77 -21.60
C PHE A 338 13.66 -8.83 -20.43
N LEU A 339 14.55 -9.81 -20.49
CA LEU A 339 15.63 -10.01 -19.53
C LEU A 339 16.95 -9.93 -20.31
N VAL A 340 17.71 -8.86 -20.09
CA VAL A 340 19.10 -8.77 -20.53
C VAL A 340 19.96 -9.33 -19.40
N MET A 341 20.83 -10.28 -19.72
CA MET A 341 21.78 -10.89 -18.79
C MET A 341 23.20 -10.58 -19.27
N SER A 342 24.13 -10.31 -18.37
CA SER A 342 25.57 -10.17 -18.70
C SER A 342 26.48 -10.94 -17.74
N VAL A 343 27.62 -11.38 -18.27
CA VAL A 343 28.68 -12.07 -17.52
C VAL A 343 30.05 -11.63 -18.05
N GLN A 344 31.02 -11.43 -17.15
CA GLN A 344 32.41 -11.15 -17.53
C GLN A 344 33.02 -12.33 -18.32
N ILE A 345 33.83 -12.02 -19.34
CA ILE A 345 34.55 -12.99 -20.17
C ILE A 345 36.02 -12.56 -20.37
N PRO A 346 36.98 -13.49 -20.53
CA PRO A 346 38.40 -13.14 -20.66
C PRO A 346 38.77 -12.29 -21.88
N LYS A 347 38.00 -12.38 -22.98
CA LYS A 347 38.15 -11.59 -24.21
C LYS A 347 36.86 -11.61 -25.03
N THR A 348 36.68 -10.68 -25.96
CA THR A 348 35.50 -10.63 -26.86
C THR A 348 35.50 -11.72 -27.93
N ASP A 349 36.69 -12.10 -28.41
CA ASP A 349 36.91 -13.17 -29.39
C ASP A 349 36.96 -14.53 -28.68
N MET A 350 35.82 -15.22 -28.56
CA MET A 350 35.70 -16.56 -27.97
C MET A 350 34.81 -17.43 -28.83
N THR A 351 35.02 -18.75 -28.83
CA THR A 351 34.16 -19.64 -29.61
C THR A 351 32.78 -19.77 -28.95
N SER A 352 31.77 -20.11 -29.77
CA SER A 352 30.41 -20.36 -29.28
C SER A 352 30.35 -21.46 -28.22
N LYS A 353 31.34 -22.38 -28.18
CA LYS A 353 31.46 -23.41 -27.14
C LYS A 353 31.97 -22.82 -25.84
N ASP A 354 33.09 -22.09 -25.85
CA ASP A 354 33.68 -21.50 -24.65
C ASP A 354 32.68 -20.57 -23.94
N LEU A 355 31.92 -19.80 -24.74
CA LEU A 355 30.81 -18.98 -24.23
C LEU A 355 29.68 -19.84 -23.64
N ALA A 356 29.30 -20.96 -24.26
CA ALA A 356 28.30 -21.87 -23.69
C ALA A 356 28.76 -22.44 -22.35
N ASP A 357 30.02 -22.86 -22.25
CA ASP A 357 30.63 -23.44 -21.04
C ASP A 357 30.71 -22.40 -19.90
N ILE A 358 31.10 -21.14 -20.18
CA ILE A 358 31.06 -20.02 -19.21
C ILE A 358 29.63 -19.78 -18.71
N TRP A 359 28.65 -19.72 -19.62
CA TRP A 359 27.24 -19.50 -19.29
C TRP A 359 26.56 -20.68 -18.58
N GLN A 360 27.20 -21.85 -18.50
CA GLN A 360 26.75 -23.00 -17.68
C GLN A 360 27.47 -23.09 -16.33
N SER A 361 28.76 -22.73 -16.29
CA SER A 361 29.60 -22.81 -15.08
C SER A 361 29.54 -21.59 -14.17
N SER A 362 29.04 -20.45 -14.66
CA SER A 362 28.90 -19.23 -13.86
C SER A 362 27.74 -19.34 -12.86
N PRO A 363 27.98 -19.17 -11.54
CA PRO A 363 26.90 -19.07 -10.57
C PRO A 363 26.08 -17.79 -10.81
N SER A 364 24.82 -17.77 -10.37
CA SER A 364 23.93 -16.61 -10.53
C SER A 364 24.48 -15.32 -9.89
N SER A 365 25.34 -15.41 -8.88
CA SER A 365 26.04 -14.27 -8.27
C SER A 365 27.15 -13.64 -9.14
N LYS A 366 27.37 -14.16 -10.36
CA LYS A 366 28.27 -13.58 -11.38
C LYS A 366 27.54 -13.18 -12.68
N ILE A 367 26.21 -13.23 -12.68
CA ILE A 367 25.37 -12.90 -13.84
C ILE A 367 24.48 -11.72 -13.47
N ASP A 368 24.75 -10.57 -14.05
CA ASP A 368 23.91 -9.38 -13.88
C ASP A 368 22.61 -9.55 -14.70
N GLU A 369 21.48 -9.09 -14.15
CA GLU A 369 20.14 -9.28 -14.73
C GLU A 369 19.30 -8.00 -14.76
N TYR A 370 19.06 -7.46 -15.97
CA TYR A 370 18.28 -6.25 -16.21
C TYR A 370 16.92 -6.58 -16.80
N ARG A 371 15.83 -6.11 -16.16
CA ARG A 371 14.44 -6.50 -16.46
C ARG A 371 13.67 -5.37 -17.14
N LEU A 372 13.64 -5.40 -18.47
CA LEU A 372 13.00 -4.37 -19.29
C LEU A 372 11.50 -4.66 -19.53
N LYS A 373 10.67 -3.62 -19.46
CA LYS A 373 9.21 -3.67 -19.67
C LYS A 373 8.86 -3.11 -21.06
N CYS A 374 7.84 -3.66 -21.71
CA CYS A 374 7.32 -3.11 -22.97
C CYS A 374 6.36 -1.95 -22.67
N GLN A 375 6.65 -0.74 -23.17
CA GLN A 375 5.73 0.39 -23.14
C GLN A 375 5.25 0.72 -24.55
N PHE A 376 3.96 1.02 -24.67
CA PHE A 376 3.28 1.41 -25.91
C PHE A 376 2.59 2.76 -25.69
N PRO A 377 2.54 3.67 -26.67
CA PRO A 377 1.83 4.94 -26.55
C PRO A 377 0.35 4.75 -26.21
N GLU A 378 -0.22 5.57 -25.32
CA GLU A 378 -1.51 5.29 -24.66
C GLU A 378 -2.77 5.38 -25.56
N LYS A 379 -2.65 5.59 -26.87
CA LYS A 379 -3.79 5.92 -27.74
C LYS A 379 -4.76 4.76 -28.05
N ASP A 380 -4.38 3.51 -27.78
CA ASP A 380 -5.02 2.34 -28.43
C ASP A 380 -5.80 1.35 -27.50
N LEU A 381 -6.13 1.70 -26.23
CA LEU A 381 -6.60 0.73 -25.21
C LEU A 381 -7.79 1.14 -24.27
N PRO A 382 -9.06 0.84 -24.62
CA PRO A 382 -10.23 0.79 -23.70
C PRO A 382 -10.41 -0.52 -22.88
N LYS A 383 -11.22 -0.51 -21.78
CA LYS A 383 -11.23 -1.45 -20.60
C LYS A 383 -12.57 -2.15 -20.20
N ASN A 384 -12.48 -3.14 -19.27
CA ASN A 384 -13.49 -3.80 -18.34
C ASN A 384 -13.94 -5.27 -18.68
N GLY A 385 -14.42 -6.15 -17.77
CA GLY A 385 -14.44 -6.20 -16.28
C GLY A 385 -15.36 -7.28 -15.61
N ASN A 386 -15.03 -7.75 -14.37
CA ASN A 386 -15.83 -8.46 -13.30
C ASN A 386 -16.35 -9.93 -13.40
N LEU A 387 -16.33 -10.68 -12.27
CA LEU A 387 -17.43 -11.52 -11.65
C LEU A 387 -17.07 -12.20 -10.27
N LEU A 388 -18.01 -12.96 -9.63
CA LEU A 388 -18.13 -13.37 -8.17
C LEU A 388 -17.34 -14.69 -7.76
N ASP A 389 -17.46 -15.42 -6.62
CA ASP A 389 -18.42 -15.66 -5.47
C ASP A 389 -17.68 -16.54 -4.35
N LYS A 390 -18.10 -17.06 -3.14
CA LYS A 390 -19.27 -17.07 -2.19
C LYS A 390 -18.95 -17.77 -0.81
N VAL A 391 -19.85 -17.74 0.21
CA VAL A 391 -20.02 -18.65 1.44
C VAL A 391 -18.97 -18.60 2.60
N SER A 392 -19.25 -18.82 3.91
CA SER A 392 -20.38 -18.50 4.85
C SER A 392 -20.06 -18.89 6.33
N GLU A 393 -20.38 -18.04 7.33
CA GLU A 393 -20.49 -18.38 8.77
C GLU A 393 -21.32 -17.30 9.53
N LYS A 394 -22.65 -17.21 9.29
CA LYS A 394 -23.36 -15.91 9.39
C LYS A 394 -24.48 -15.76 10.42
N ASP A 395 -25.00 -16.83 11.01
CA ASP A 395 -26.43 -16.84 11.42
C ASP A 395 -26.80 -16.20 12.76
N SER A 396 -25.83 -15.82 13.59
CA SER A 396 -26.12 -14.94 14.74
C SER A 396 -26.22 -13.47 14.32
N LEU A 397 -25.29 -13.01 13.47
CA LEU A 397 -25.18 -11.61 13.07
C LEU A 397 -26.15 -11.25 11.93
N SER A 398 -26.47 -12.19 11.04
CA SER A 398 -27.44 -11.98 9.96
C SER A 398 -28.81 -11.59 10.51
N ASN A 399 -29.28 -12.24 11.57
CA ASN A 399 -30.54 -11.93 12.23
C ASN A 399 -30.56 -10.53 12.85
N SER A 400 -29.46 -10.09 13.48
CA SER A 400 -29.33 -8.71 13.97
C SER A 400 -29.30 -7.68 12.84
N LEU A 401 -28.61 -7.96 11.74
CA LEU A 401 -28.54 -7.08 10.57
C LEU A 401 -29.88 -6.98 9.82
N ASN A 402 -30.58 -8.10 9.63
CA ASN A 402 -31.93 -8.15 9.06
C ASN A 402 -32.91 -7.34 9.93
N THR A 403 -32.84 -7.50 11.26
CA THR A 403 -33.64 -6.70 12.21
C THR A 403 -33.35 -5.20 12.06
N LEU A 404 -32.07 -4.81 11.95
CA LEU A 404 -31.67 -3.42 11.76
C LEU A 404 -32.11 -2.85 10.39
N GLN A 405 -32.06 -3.65 9.33
CA GLN A 405 -32.52 -3.25 8.01
C GLN A 405 -34.05 -3.04 7.98
N VAL A 406 -34.83 -3.92 8.62
CA VAL A 406 -36.28 -3.72 8.78
C VAL A 406 -36.58 -2.42 9.54
N HIS A 407 -35.83 -2.10 10.59
CA HIS A 407 -35.96 -0.81 11.30
C HIS A 407 -35.61 0.39 10.41
N TYR A 408 -34.59 0.28 9.55
CA TYR A 408 -34.22 1.32 8.59
C TYR A 408 -35.29 1.54 7.52
N GLU A 409 -35.88 0.46 6.98
CA GLU A 409 -36.95 0.51 6.00
C GLU A 409 -38.25 1.11 6.59
N LEU A 410 -38.60 0.73 7.83
CA LEU A 410 -39.68 1.35 8.59
C LEU A 410 -39.44 2.85 8.80
N LEU A 411 -38.25 3.24 9.27
CA LEU A 411 -37.89 4.64 9.49
C LEU A 411 -37.96 5.47 8.20
N ASN A 412 -37.48 4.93 7.07
CA ASN A 412 -37.54 5.58 5.77
C ASN A 412 -38.99 5.71 5.25
N ARG A 413 -39.82 4.67 5.44
CA ARG A 413 -41.27 4.73 5.13
C ARG A 413 -41.97 5.81 5.96
N ASP A 414 -41.67 5.88 7.24
CA ASP A 414 -42.35 6.81 8.15
C ASP A 414 -41.84 8.26 7.96
N VAL A 415 -40.57 8.47 7.58
CA VAL A 415 -40.05 9.75 7.07
C VAL A 415 -40.73 10.18 5.77
N LYS A 416 -40.96 9.26 4.82
CA LYS A 416 -41.75 9.56 3.60
C LYS A 416 -43.18 9.97 3.96
N ARG A 417 -43.82 9.26 4.90
CA ARG A 417 -45.16 9.57 5.39
C ARG A 417 -45.21 10.95 6.09
N MET A 418 -44.20 11.27 6.90
CA MET A 418 -44.04 12.58 7.55
C MET A 418 -43.90 13.71 6.53
N LYS A 419 -43.13 13.52 5.45
CA LYS A 419 -43.02 14.49 4.34
C LYS A 419 -44.35 14.70 3.61
N ILE A 420 -45.14 13.65 3.41
CA ILE A 420 -46.50 13.75 2.83
C ILE A 420 -47.41 14.57 3.75
N PHE A 421 -47.42 14.29 5.05
CA PHE A 421 -48.19 15.09 6.01
C PHE A 421 -47.72 16.56 6.04
N GLN A 422 -46.41 16.82 6.06
CA GLN A 422 -45.86 18.17 6.01
C GLN A 422 -46.30 18.94 4.75
N PHE A 423 -46.30 18.29 3.58
CA PHE A 423 -46.80 18.88 2.34
C PHE A 423 -48.30 19.17 2.40
N LEU A 424 -49.11 18.25 2.95
CA LEU A 424 -50.55 18.47 3.14
C LEU A 424 -50.84 19.62 4.11
N THR A 425 -50.12 19.71 5.24
CA THR A 425 -50.25 20.83 6.19
C THR A 425 -49.91 22.17 5.54
N LEU A 426 -48.83 22.22 4.74
CA LEU A 426 -48.48 23.42 3.98
C LEU A 426 -49.58 23.79 2.96
N LEU A 427 -50.09 22.82 2.21
CA LEU A 427 -51.19 23.02 1.26
C LEU A 427 -52.45 23.57 1.93
N PHE A 428 -52.89 22.95 3.04
CA PHE A 428 -54.05 23.43 3.80
C PHE A 428 -53.82 24.84 4.37
N SER A 429 -52.62 25.14 4.89
CA SER A 429 -52.32 26.49 5.40
C SER A 429 -52.39 27.55 4.29
N GLY A 430 -51.91 27.25 3.09
CA GLY A 430 -52.04 28.12 1.92
C GLY A 430 -53.50 28.33 1.51
N VAL A 431 -54.30 27.27 1.46
CA VAL A 431 -55.75 27.36 1.17
C VAL A 431 -56.47 28.21 2.21
N SER A 432 -56.18 28.05 3.51
CA SER A 432 -56.76 28.88 4.57
C SER A 432 -56.40 30.36 4.44
N VAL A 433 -55.16 30.70 4.05
CA VAL A 433 -54.75 32.09 3.79
C VAL A 433 -55.48 32.67 2.58
N VAL A 434 -55.62 31.91 1.49
CA VAL A 434 -56.38 32.37 0.30
C VAL A 434 -57.86 32.57 0.62
N LEU A 435 -58.49 31.64 1.34
CA LEU A 435 -59.89 31.78 1.76
C LEU A 435 -60.08 32.99 2.70
N GLY A 436 -59.18 33.19 3.66
CA GLY A 436 -59.21 34.37 4.54
C GLY A 436 -59.08 35.69 3.77
N TYR A 437 -58.20 35.74 2.77
CA TYR A 437 -58.06 36.89 1.88
C TYR A 437 -59.30 37.16 1.02
N LEU A 438 -59.93 36.10 0.48
CA LEU A 438 -61.17 36.24 -0.29
C LEU A 438 -62.34 36.74 0.57
N ILE A 439 -62.49 36.20 1.79
CA ILE A 439 -63.52 36.63 2.75
C ILE A 439 -63.31 38.10 3.17
N TYR A 440 -62.06 38.48 3.48
CA TYR A 440 -61.69 39.87 3.78
C TYR A 440 -62.00 40.82 2.62
N ASN A 441 -61.69 40.42 1.38
CA ASN A 441 -62.04 41.21 0.21
C ASN A 441 -63.56 41.38 0.07
N SER A 442 -64.37 40.33 0.25
CA SER A 442 -65.84 40.45 0.14
C SER A 442 -66.45 41.36 1.20
N THR A 443 -66.07 41.23 2.48
CA THR A 443 -66.62 42.11 3.52
C THR A 443 -66.15 43.56 3.34
N SER A 444 -64.90 43.78 2.92
CA SER A 444 -64.40 45.12 2.58
C SER A 444 -65.07 45.78 1.36
N ILE A 445 -65.90 45.04 0.62
CA ILE A 445 -66.72 45.56 -0.48
C ILE A 445 -68.13 45.89 0.02
N GLU A 446 -68.70 45.09 0.93
CA GLU A 446 -69.99 45.35 1.57
C GLU A 446 -69.94 46.59 2.48
N ASP A 447 -68.88 46.76 3.29
CA ASP A 447 -68.69 47.96 4.12
C ASP A 447 -68.70 49.26 3.28
N ARG A 448 -68.17 49.21 2.04
CA ARG A 448 -68.16 50.34 1.10
C ARG A 448 -69.48 50.59 0.38
N TYR A 449 -70.49 49.73 0.55
CA TYR A 449 -71.87 50.06 0.19
C TYR A 449 -72.60 50.80 1.32
N CYS A 450 -72.24 50.54 2.59
CA CYS A 450 -72.83 51.22 3.74
C CYS A 450 -72.41 52.70 3.86
N GLU A 451 -71.25 53.10 3.33
CA GLU A 451 -70.82 54.51 3.24
C GLU A 451 -71.42 55.30 2.06
N ARG A 452 -72.46 54.76 1.39
CA ARG A 452 -73.10 55.39 0.20
C ARG A 452 -74.62 55.54 0.29
N MET A 453 -75.17 55.50 1.50
CA MET A 453 -76.51 56.02 1.84
C MET A 453 -76.37 57.18 2.84
#